data_AF-A0A535BCR6-F1
#
_entry.id   AF-A0A535BCR6-F1
#
_cell.length_a   1.000
_cell.length_b   1.000
_cell.length_c   1.000
_cell.angle_alpha   90.00
_cell.angle_beta   90.00
_cell.angle_gamma   90.00
#
_symmetry.space_group_name_H-M   'P 1'
#
loop_
_entity.id
_entity.type
_entity.pdbx_description
1 polymer ?
#
loop_
_entity_poly.entity_id
_entity_poly.type
_entity_poly.pdbx_seq_one_letter_code
_entity_poly.pdbx_strand_id
1 'polypeptide(L)' 'MTEPVLRIAHLYADEMNIYGDRGNILTLQRRAEWRGIPVEVRAIGRGPSPDLSDIDLI' A
#
# COMPACT_ATOMS: atom_id res chain seq x y z
N MET A 1 7.08 -2.58 -22.74
CA MET A 1 6.13 -3.31 -21.86
C MET A 1 6.30 -2.70 -20.48
N THR A 2 5.25 -2.14 -19.91
CA THR A 2 5.30 -1.52 -18.58
C THR A 2 5.55 -2.61 -17.54
N GLU A 3 6.56 -2.44 -16.68
CA GLU A 3 6.79 -3.38 -15.58
C GLU A 3 5.56 -3.39 -14.66
N PRO A 4 5.07 -4.56 -14.22
CA PRO A 4 3.94 -4.63 -13.31
C PRO A 4 4.32 -4.03 -11.95
N VAL A 5 3.49 -3.11 -11.45
CA VAL A 5 3.64 -2.41 -10.16
C VAL A 5 2.63 -2.99 -9.18
N LEU A 6 3.07 -3.31 -7.96
CA LEU A 6 2.18 -3.72 -6.87
C LEU A 6 1.57 -2.47 -6.20
N ARG A 7 0.24 -2.34 -6.24
CA ARG A 7 -0.50 -1.22 -5.66
C ARG A 7 -1.13 -1.60 -4.34
N ILE A 8 -0.70 -0.93 -3.28
CA ILE A 8 -1.15 -1.18 -1.90
C ILE A 8 -1.96 0.01 -1.41
N ALA A 9 -3.21 -0.21 -0.98
CA ALA A 9 -4.00 0.78 -0.27
C ALA A 9 -3.69 0.71 1.24
N HIS A 10 -3.16 1.78 1.81
CA HIS A 10 -3.00 1.92 3.26
C HIS A 10 -4.20 2.70 3.81
N LEU A 11 -5.22 1.98 4.27
CA LEU A 11 -6.44 2.58 4.81
C LEU A 11 -6.18 3.28 6.14
N TYR A 12 -6.82 4.43 6.33
CA TYR A 12 -6.77 5.27 7.52
C TYR A 12 -5.34 5.54 7.99
N ALA A 13 -4.43 5.83 7.05
CA ALA A 13 -3.00 5.96 7.31
C ALA A 13 -2.64 7.00 8.39
N ASP A 14 -3.49 8.00 8.62
CA ASP A 14 -3.28 9.01 9.66
C ASP A 14 -3.83 8.57 11.02
N GLU A 15 -4.89 7.75 11.03
CA GLU A 15 -5.58 7.31 12.25
C GLU A 15 -5.14 5.94 12.78
N MET A 16 -4.75 5.01 11.91
CA MET A 16 -4.27 3.65 12.27
C MET A 16 -2.75 3.61 12.37
N ASN A 17 -2.20 4.39 13.32
CA ASN A 17 -0.76 4.44 13.57
C ASN A 17 -0.34 3.74 14.88
N ILE A 18 -1.27 3.04 15.53
CA ILE A 18 -1.11 2.50 16.89
C ILE A 18 -0.66 1.03 16.93
N TYR A 19 -0.80 0.29 15.83
CA TYR A 19 -0.48 -1.15 15.77
C TYR A 19 0.67 -1.51 14.81
N GLY A 20 1.43 -0.52 14.34
CA GLY A 20 2.60 -0.79 13.50
C GLY A 20 2.27 -1.08 12.04
N ASP A 21 1.11 -0.65 11.54
CA ASP A 21 0.70 -0.81 10.12
C ASP A 21 1.72 -0.19 9.16
N ARG A 22 2.35 0.91 9.56
CA ARG A 22 3.49 1.49 8.85
C ARG A 22 4.67 0.52 8.72
N GLY A 23 4.90 -0.33 9.72
CA GLY A 23 5.92 -1.38 9.72
C GLY A 23 5.59 -2.52 8.75
N ASN A 24 4.30 -2.86 8.61
CA ASN A 24 3.85 -3.84 7.60
C ASN A 24 4.08 -3.31 6.19
N ILE A 25 3.68 -2.07 5.92
CA ILE A 25 3.91 -1.41 4.62
C ILE A 25 5.41 -1.37 4.28
N LEU A 26 6.24 -0.92 5.23
CA LEU A 26 7.69 -0.87 5.03
C LEU A 26 8.29 -2.25 4.75
N THR A 27 7.81 -3.27 5.45
CA THR A 27 8.25 -4.66 5.26
C THR A 27 7.88 -5.17 3.87
N LEU A 28 6.65 -4.91 3.40
CA LEU A 28 6.18 -5.30 2.08
C LEU A 28 6.97 -4.60 0.97
N GLN A 29 7.17 -3.27 1.09
CA GLN A 29 7.98 -2.50 0.16
C GLN A 29 9.41 -3.06 0.06
N ARG A 30 10.06 -3.33 1.20
CA ARG A 30 11.42 -3.87 1.22
C ARG A 30 11.50 -5.26 0.59
N ARG A 31 10.53 -6.13 0.86
CA ARG A 31 10.50 -7.50 0.30
C ARG A 31 10.25 -7.51 -1.20
N ALA A 32 9.45 -6.57 -1.70
CA ALA A 32 9.19 -6.38 -3.12
C ALA A 32 10.43 -5.80 -3.83
N GLU A 33 11.10 -4.82 -3.23
CA GLU A 33 12.35 -4.25 -3.72
C GLU A 33 13.43 -5.33 -3.92
N TRP A 34 13.60 -6.24 -2.94
CA TRP A 34 14.53 -7.39 -3.07
C TRP A 34 14.24 -8.32 -4.25
N ARG A 35 13.04 -8.24 -4.83
CA ARG A 35 12.60 -9.04 -5.99
C ARG A 35 12.51 -8.21 -7.26
N GLY A 36 12.91 -6.93 -7.23
CA GLY A 36 12.76 -6.03 -8.36
C GLY A 36 11.30 -5.72 -8.69
N ILE A 37 10.39 -5.80 -7.72
CA ILE A 37 8.97 -5.48 -7.90
C ILE A 37 8.73 -4.04 -7.43
N PRO A 38 8.35 -3.11 -8.32
CA PRO A 38 7.97 -1.76 -7.93
C PRO A 38 6.72 -1.79 -7.06
N VAL A 39 6.67 -0.95 -6.02
CA VAL A 39 5.52 -0.82 -5.13
C VAL A 39 5.04 0.62 -5.09
N GLU A 40 3.74 0.80 -5.30
CA GLU A 40 3.03 2.07 -5.08
C GLU A 40 2.14 1.92 -3.85
N VAL A 41 2.26 2.83 -2.89
CA VAL A 41 1.42 2.84 -1.69
C VAL A 41 0.51 4.06 -1.75
N ARG A 42 -0.81 3.82 -1.74
CA ARG A 42 -1.84 4.84 -1.72
C ARG A 42 -2.40 4.97 -0.32
N ALA A 43 -2.11 6.08 0.36
CA ALA A 43 -2.75 6.40 1.63
C ALA A 43 -4.21 6.80 1.39
N ILE A 44 -5.15 6.13 2.06
CA ILE A 44 -6.58 6.41 1.93
C ILE A 44 -7.10 6.84 3.29
N GLY A 45 -7.44 8.12 3.43
CA GLY A 45 -8.02 8.66 4.66
C GLY A 45 -9.51 8.31 4.82
N ARG A 46 -10.12 8.84 5.89
CA ARG A 46 -11.58 8.76 6.07
C ARG A 46 -12.32 9.51 4.97
N GLY A 47 -13.45 8.96 4.55
CA GLY A 47 -14.27 9.55 3.50
C GLY A 47 -15.29 8.57 2.94
N PRO A 48 -15.93 8.91 1.80
CA PRO A 48 -16.75 7.97 1.06
C PRO A 48 -15.92 6.76 0.61
N SER A 49 -16.60 5.66 0.26
CA SER A 49 -15.95 4.44 -0.20
C SER A 49 -14.93 4.74 -1.30
N PRO A 50 -13.63 4.42 -1.10
CA PRO A 50 -12.62 4.65 -2.13
C PRO A 50 -12.86 3.73 -3.33
N ASP A 51 -12.46 4.18 -4.51
CA ASP A 51 -12.27 3.28 -5.63
C ASP A 51 -11.01 2.45 -5.39
N LEU A 52 -11.17 1.12 -5.40
CA LEU A 52 -10.13 0.13 -5.15
C LEU A 52 -9.96 -0.81 -6.35
N SER A 53 -10.56 -0.48 -7.49
CA SER A 53 -10.56 -1.35 -8.68
C SER A 53 -9.17 -1.60 -9.26
N ASP A 54 -8.19 -0.73 -8.96
CA ASP A 54 -6.79 -0.83 -9.35
C ASP A 54 -5.86 -1.28 -8.21
N ILE A 55 -6.40 -1.65 -7.04
CA ILE A 55 -5.60 -2.02 -5.87
C ILE A 55 -5.41 -3.54 -5.81
N ASP A 56 -4.16 -3.97 -5.56
CA ASP A 56 -3.80 -5.39 -5.42
C ASP A 56 -3.85 -5.87 -3.96
N LEU A 57 -3.61 -4.97 -3.01
CA LEU A 57 -3.53 -5.26 -1.57
C LEU A 57 -4.09 -4.10 -0.74
N ILE A 58 -4.84 -4.42 0.32
CA ILE A 58 -5.43 -3.47 1.28
C ILE A 58 -4.92 -3.79 2.68
#